data_AF-A0A2M7XX30-F1
#
_entry.id   AF-A0A2M7XX30-F1
#
_cell.length_a   1.000
_cell.length_b   1.000
_cell.length_c   1.000
_cell.angle_alpha   90.00
_cell.angle_beta   90.00
_cell.angle_gamma   90.00
#
_symmetry.space_group_name_H-M   'P 1'
#
loop_
_entity.id
_entity.type
_entity.pdbx_description
1 polymer ?
#
loop_
_entity_poly.entity_id
_entity_poly.type
_entity_poly.pdbx_seq_one_letter_code
_entity_poly.pdbx_strand_id
1 'polypeptide(L)' 'MCPACILTIGGGLLIAKKLGINDVLSIGLITIFLSAVTNILLRKINKEKVFFPYQRVVISLLLLLIAILIFRTIK' A
#
# COMPACT_ATOMS: atom_id res chain seq x y z
N MET A 1 -9.40 -6.11 13.53
CA MET A 1 -7.93 -5.90 13.53
C MET A 1 -7.36 -6.79 14.60
N CYS A 2 -6.60 -7.83 14.25
CA CYS A 2 -6.13 -8.85 15.18
C CYS A 2 -4.85 -8.36 15.90
N PRO A 3 -4.63 -8.70 17.18
CA PRO A 3 -3.38 -8.34 17.88
C PRO A 3 -2.13 -8.85 17.14
N ALA A 4 -2.20 -10.02 16.50
CA ALA A 4 -1.14 -10.54 15.63
C ALA A 4 -0.80 -9.60 14.45
N CYS A 5 -1.80 -8.96 13.82
CA CYS A 5 -1.56 -8.06 12.68
C CYS A 5 -0.81 -6.79 13.10
N ILE A 6 -1.14 -6.22 14.27
CA ILE A 6 -0.47 -5.03 14.80
C ILE A 6 0.98 -5.36 15.14
N LEU A 7 1.23 -6.54 15.73
CA LEU A 7 2.56 -7.01 16.07
C LEU A 7 3.44 -7.19 14.82
N THR A 8 2.89 -7.79 13.76
CA THR A 8 3.61 -8.01 12.50
C THR A 8 3.91 -6.70 11.77
N ILE A 9 2.93 -5.79 11.65
CA ILE A 9 3.13 -4.49 10.97
C ILE A 9 4.10 -3.61 11.77
N GLY A 10 3.93 -3.54 13.09
CA GLY A 10 4.79 -2.74 13.97
C GLY A 10 6.22 -3.28 14.05
N GLY A 11 6.39 -4.61 14.15
CA GLY A 11 7.70 -5.25 14.17
C GLY A 11 8.47 -5.06 12.86
N GLY A 12 7.81 -5.24 11.72
CA GLY A 12 8.42 -5.00 10.40
C GLY A 12 8.91 -3.55 10.22
N LEU A 13 8.13 -2.57 10.71
CA LEU A 13 8.49 -1.16 10.66
C LEU A 13 9.72 -0.82 11.52
N LEU A 14 9.85 -1.45 12.69
CA LEU A 14 10.96 -1.24 13.63
C LEU A 14 12.28 -1.77 13.05
N ILE A 15 12.22 -2.93 12.39
CA ILE A 15 13.36 -3.54 11.69
C ILE A 15 13.77 -2.69 10.48
N ALA A 16 12.81 -2.20 9.68
CA ALA A 16 13.08 -1.34 8.54
C ALA A 16 13.78 -0.02 8.93
N LYS A 17 13.40 0.56 10.08
CA LYS A 17 14.06 1.76 10.62
C LYS A 17 15.50 1.49 11.03
N LYS A 18 15.82 0.30 11.54
CA LYS A 18 17.19 -0.09 11.94
C LYS A 18 18.08 -0.40 10.73
N LEU A 19 17.53 -0.88 9.62
CA LEU A 19 18.27 -1.16 8.38
C LEU A 19 18.55 0.08 7.51
N GLY A 20 18.00 1.25 7.83
CA GLY A 20 18.24 2.47 7.05
C GLY A 20 17.62 2.43 5.64
N ILE A 21 16.50 1.70 5.46
CA ILE A 21 15.78 1.63 4.18
C ILE A 21 14.70 2.70 4.17
N ASN A 22 15.11 3.97 4.11
CA ASN A 22 14.20 5.12 4.11
C ASN A 22 13.45 5.27 2.79
N ASP A 23 14.08 4.95 1.65
CA ASP A 23 13.46 5.15 0.33
C ASP A 23 12.27 4.20 0.09
N VAL A 24 12.45 2.89 0.33
CA VAL A 24 11.39 1.90 0.13
C VAL A 24 10.24 2.11 1.12
N LEU A 25 10.55 2.52 2.36
CA LEU A 25 9.54 2.82 3.37
C LEU A 25 8.69 4.03 2.96
N SER A 26 9.34 5.10 2.47
CA SER A 26 8.66 6.31 2.02
C SER A 26 7.76 6.02 0.83
N ILE A 27 8.25 5.26 -0.16
CA ILE A 27 7.46 4.82 -1.32
C ILE A 27 6.27 3.96 -0.86
N GLY A 28 6.51 2.98 0.02
CA GLY A 28 5.46 2.10 0.53
C GLY A 28 4.35 2.84 1.27
N LEU A 29 4.68 3.82 2.11
CA LEU A 29 3.70 4.67 2.80
C LEU A 29 2.87 5.49 1.82
N ILE A 30 3.53 6.12 0.84
CA ILE A 30 2.86 6.91 -0.21
C ILE A 30 1.90 6.03 -1.03
N THR A 31 2.36 4.83 -1.42
CA THR A 31 1.54 3.87 -2.17
C THR A 31 0.32 3.40 -1.37
N ILE A 32 0.48 3.09 -0.08
CA ILE A 32 -0.65 2.66 0.76
C ILE A 32 -1.67 3.80 0.91
N PHE A 33 -1.20 5.02 1.11
CA PHE A 33 -2.06 6.19 1.19
C PHE A 33 -2.83 6.42 -0.11
N LEU A 34 -2.14 6.37 -1.26
CA LEU A 34 -2.74 6.58 -2.57
C LEU A 34 -3.75 5.47 -2.90
N SER A 35 -3.44 4.21 -2.60
CA SER A 35 -4.36 3.07 -2.75
C SER A 35 -5.63 3.22 -1.92
N ALA A 36 -5.53 3.74 -0.69
CA ALA A 36 -6.69 4.00 0.15
C ALA A 36 -7.61 5.06 -0.47
N VAL A 37 -7.04 6.16 -0.96
CA VAL A 37 -7.78 7.23 -1.64
C VAL A 37 -8.45 6.70 -2.91
N THR A 38 -7.73 5.97 -3.77
CA THR A 38 -8.27 5.38 -4.99
C THR A 38 -9.42 4.42 -4.69
N ASN A 39 -9.31 3.58 -3.66
CA ASN A 39 -10.39 2.66 -3.29
C ASN A 39 -11.66 3.41 -2.82
N ILE A 40 -11.52 4.53 -2.11
CA ILE A 40 -12.66 5.36 -1.69
C ILE A 40 -13.30 6.05 -2.91
N LEU A 41 -12.48 6.60 -3.81
CA LEU A 41 -12.96 7.24 -5.04
C LEU A 41 -13.72 6.26 -5.95
N LEU A 42 -13.18 5.05 -6.17
CA LEU A 42 -13.82 4.03 -6.99
C LEU A 42 -15.18 3.59 -6.39
N ARG A 43 -15.27 3.47 -5.06
CA ARG A 43 -16.55 3.18 -4.39
C ARG A 43 -17.54 4.32 -4.57
N LYS A 44 -17.10 5.58 -4.46
CA LYS A 44 -17.97 6.76 -4.63
C LYS A 44 -18.54 6.86 -6.05
N ILE A 45 -17.73 6.54 -7.07
CA ILE A 45 -18.15 6.53 -8.47
C ILE A 45 -19.15 5.39 -8.74
N ASN A 46 -18.99 4.24 -8.07
CA ASN A 46 -19.81 3.05 -8.30
C ASN A 46 -21.01 2.91 -7.34
N LYS A 47 -21.58 4.03 -6.87
CA LYS A 47 -22.72 4.03 -5.92
C LYS A 47 -22.47 3.15 -4.69
N GLU A 48 -21.25 3.21 -4.16
CA GLU A 48 -20.76 2.44 -3.01
C GLU A 48 -20.68 0.92 -3.21
N LYS A 49 -20.93 0.40 -4.42
CA LYS A 49 -20.72 -1.01 -4.74
C LYS A 49 -19.25 -1.30 -5.01
N VAL A 50 -18.78 -2.41 -4.44
CA VAL A 50 -17.45 -2.97 -4.73
C VAL A 50 -17.49 -3.60 -6.12
N PHE A 51 -16.56 -3.27 -7.01
CA PHE A 51 -16.54 -3.82 -8.38
C PHE A 51 -16.14 -5.30 -8.41
N PHE A 52 -15.25 -5.72 -7.49
CA PHE A 52 -14.74 -7.08 -7.41
C PHE A 52 -14.38 -7.46 -5.97
N PRO A 53 -14.49 -8.76 -5.60
CA PRO A 53 -13.94 -9.24 -4.34
C PRO A 53 -12.42 -8.99 -4.33
N TYR A 54 -11.88 -8.58 -3.17
CA TYR A 54 -10.47 -8.21 -2.97
C TYR A 54 -9.97 -6.91 -3.65
N GLN A 55 -10.87 -6.03 -4.11
CA GLN A 55 -10.50 -4.78 -4.78
C GLN A 55 -9.42 -3.95 -4.05
N ARG A 56 -9.50 -3.86 -2.72
CA ARG A 56 -8.52 -3.11 -1.92
C ARG A 56 -7.11 -3.72 -1.98
N VAL A 57 -7.00 -5.05 -2.00
CA VAL A 57 -5.70 -5.75 -2.03
C VAL A 57 -5.10 -5.65 -3.42
N VAL A 58 -5.90 -5.91 -4.46
CA VAL A 58 -5.46 -5.85 -5.86
C VAL A 58 -4.96 -4.44 -6.22
N ILE A 59 -5.70 -3.39 -5.84
CA ILE A 59 -5.28 -2.00 -6.08
C ILE A 59 -3.96 -1.69 -5.37
N SER A 60 -3.83 -2.05 -4.08
CA SER A 60 -2.57 -1.84 -3.35
C SER A 60 -1.39 -2.58 -3.98
N LEU A 61 -1.59 -3.83 -4.42
CA LEU A 61 -0.54 -4.63 -5.05
C LEU A 61 -0.12 -4.03 -6.40
N LEU A 62 -1.09 -3.65 -7.23
CA LEU A 62 -0.85 -3.03 -8.53
C LEU A 62 -0.07 -1.72 -8.38
N LEU A 63 -0.50 -0.87 -7.45
CA LEU A 63 0.09 0.44 -7.24
C LEU A 63 1.52 0.34 -6.71
N LEU A 64 1.80 -0.65 -5.86
CA LEU A 64 3.15 -0.95 -5.38
C LEU A 64 4.05 -1.44 -6.51
N LEU A 65 3.53 -2.32 -7.37
CA LEU A 65 4.27 -2.86 -8.50
C LEU A 65 4.63 -1.75 -9.51
N ILE A 66 3.68 -0.84 -9.78
CA ILE A 66 3.91 0.36 -10.62
C ILE A 66 4.96 1.28 -9.98
N ALA A 67 4.88 1.53 -8.67
CA ALA A 67 5.86 2.38 -7.97
C ALA A 67 7.29 1.81 -8.05
N ILE A 68 7.44 0.49 -7.91
CA ILE A 68 8.73 -0.20 -8.03
C ILE A 68 9.24 -0.13 -9.48
N LEU A 69 8.37 -0.33 -10.47
CA LEU A 69 8.74 -0.22 -11.89
C LEU A 69 9.22 1.20 -12.24
N ILE A 70 8.50 2.23 -11.78
CA ILE A 70 8.90 3.63 -11.99
C ILE A 70 10.27 3.90 -11.36
N PHE A 71 10.48 3.49 -10.11
CA PHE A 71 11.78 3.64 -9.44
C PHE A 71 12.91 2.94 -10.18
N ARG A 72 12.64 1.74 -10.73
CA ARG A 72 13.61 0.98 -11.53
C ARG A 72 13.89 1.62 -12.89
N THR A 73 12.95 2.33 -13.49
CA THR A 73 13.16 3.03 -14.78
C THR A 73 13.92 4.36 -14.60
N ILE A 74 13.79 5.00 -13.44
CA ILE A 74 14.44 6.28 -13.14
C ILE A 74 15.92 6.11 -12.74
N LYS A 75 16.30 4.93 -12.25
CA LYS A 75 17.66 4.59 -11.81
C LYS A 75 18.38 3.69 -12.80
#